data_AF-A0AAD2CG61-F1
#
_entry.id   AF-A0AAD2CG61-F1
#
_cell.length_a   1.000
_cell.length_b   1.000
_cell.length_c   1.000
_cell.angle_alpha   90.00
_cell.angle_beta   90.00
_cell.angle_gamma   90.00
#
_symmetry.space_group_name_H-M   'P 1'
#
loop_
_entity.id
_entity.type
_entity.pdbx_description
1 polymer ?
#
loop_
_entity_poly.entity_id
_entity_poly.type
_entity_poly.pdbx_seq_one_letter_code
_entity_poly.pdbx_strand_id
1 'polypeptide(L)'
;SPDRQAVNPPVRSSNRTLGKSSTGKSSIVPNTVTKPKKAIKQGKTKQPAKKARTSAGVQFQEPSSAQPSTASAVQVDTSHMEGDNTTAASQDESQTSSLTASTPRGGGSPFFSPPTGKAHSDGATRDWSGDDRRRHSSLSTRVCFQNVNGLPENGTDSKQQQINSWLKEEQVGIALLAEAKTFWPSINEGHGWSDRLRQATMKSEQKGFYSSVAYNRHQDRSAATSAVQWGGCIATVLNQVAHRAKEAGRDPTGLGQWAYVRLQGRKLKAHGGNVQDSLVEITKWRDEGCEVVLGIDANEDVTVNVPQSIRHRFRACGLEEAILKHHPPQATHQHNQRNIPIDGIFTTLGVQILAGGYYAFDEFFDCDHRGLWIDIDLSASLGNFQPPKSNFKPRKLSLQDSRSVRKYLQLAHKGYAKYSIPERLNKLNKRIAHLGHQMTPPLVRKYNCLHRRMYTVRRQAEEKCRALAPGKVPWSPKMQGFWDRMSLWKLLLKGKKGCRVSSRKVRRLMKKTALPQAWRKSEGDLEDCLKQERALYGP
;
A
#
# COMPACT_ATOMS: atom_id res chain seq x y z
N SER A 1 47.80 -53.84 43.29
CA SER A 1 46.59 -54.07 44.09
C SER A 1 46.28 -52.84 44.92
N PRO A 2 45.02 -52.51 45.26
CA PRO A 2 43.75 -53.08 44.79
C PRO A 2 43.21 -52.29 43.56
N ASP A 3 41.93 -52.44 43.22
CA ASP A 3 41.48 -53.40 42.20
C ASP A 3 39.99 -53.19 41.81
N ARG A 4 39.65 -53.37 40.50
CA ARG A 4 38.38 -53.98 39.99
C ARG A 4 37.05 -53.20 40.14
N GLN A 5 35.95 -53.47 39.40
CA GLN A 5 35.59 -54.21 38.15
C GLN A 5 34.22 -53.61 37.70
N ALA A 6 33.84 -53.38 36.43
CA ALA A 6 33.77 -54.19 35.20
C ALA A 6 32.75 -55.36 35.22
N VAL A 7 31.73 -55.34 34.35
CA VAL A 7 31.04 -56.51 33.73
C VAL A 7 30.01 -56.09 32.65
N ASN A 8 29.79 -56.97 31.65
CA ASN A 8 28.79 -56.97 30.56
C ASN A 8 28.48 -58.48 30.26
N PRO A 9 27.68 -58.86 29.24
CA PRO A 9 26.24 -58.70 29.03
C PRO A 9 25.56 -60.09 28.84
N PRO A 10 24.34 -60.17 28.27
CA PRO A 10 23.96 -61.29 27.39
C PRO A 10 23.27 -60.77 26.08
N VAL A 11 23.31 -61.34 24.86
CA VAL A 11 23.46 -62.73 24.33
C VAL A 11 22.23 -63.59 24.65
N ARG A 12 21.47 -64.23 23.75
CA ARG A 12 21.65 -64.69 22.35
C ARG A 12 20.45 -64.10 21.53
N SER A 13 19.84 -64.61 20.45
CA SER A 13 20.00 -65.77 19.52
C SER A 13 19.25 -65.48 18.21
N SER A 14 19.57 -66.22 17.14
CA SER A 14 18.86 -66.27 15.85
C SER A 14 17.63 -67.19 15.86
N ASN A 15 16.64 -66.97 14.98
CA ASN A 15 16.38 -67.95 13.90
C ASN A 15 15.53 -67.45 12.71
N ARG A 16 15.49 -68.28 11.66
CA ARG A 16 14.98 -68.01 10.31
C ARG A 16 14.06 -69.15 9.87
N THR A 17 12.84 -68.87 9.43
CA THR A 17 12.00 -69.88 8.75
C THR A 17 11.06 -69.24 7.74
N LEU A 18 10.90 -69.89 6.58
CA LEU A 18 9.96 -69.53 5.52
C LEU A 18 8.72 -70.42 5.62
N GLY A 19 7.53 -69.84 5.41
CA GLY A 19 6.28 -70.58 5.19
C GLY A 19 5.58 -70.01 3.96
N LYS A 20 5.36 -70.84 2.93
CA LYS A 20 4.63 -70.50 1.71
C LYS A 20 3.29 -71.25 1.67
N SER A 21 2.43 -70.83 0.74
CA SER A 21 1.16 -71.49 0.34
C SER A 21 -0.01 -71.29 1.33
N SER A 22 -1.26 -71.44 0.91
CA SER A 22 -1.77 -71.92 -0.39
C SER A 22 -2.95 -71.11 -0.94
N THR A 23 -3.38 -71.44 -2.15
CA THR A 23 -4.48 -70.80 -2.91
C THR A 23 -5.86 -71.38 -2.59
N GLY A 24 -6.91 -70.57 -2.70
CA GLY A 24 -8.30 -71.05 -2.76
C GLY A 24 -9.17 -70.19 -3.69
N LYS A 25 -9.92 -70.83 -4.60
CA LYS A 25 -10.94 -70.22 -5.48
C LYS A 25 -12.28 -70.94 -5.31
N SER A 26 -13.38 -70.19 -5.27
CA SER A 26 -14.77 -70.60 -5.59
C SER A 26 -15.66 -69.34 -5.46
N SER A 27 -16.76 -69.07 -6.16
CA SER A 27 -17.40 -69.35 -7.47
C SER A 27 -18.94 -69.18 -7.28
N ILE A 28 -19.68 -68.95 -8.38
CA ILE A 28 -21.09 -68.48 -8.44
C ILE A 28 -22.12 -69.36 -7.67
N VAL A 29 -23.28 -68.87 -7.19
CA VAL A 29 -24.37 -68.10 -7.87
C VAL A 29 -25.12 -67.05 -7.00
N PRO A 30 -25.84 -66.06 -7.60
CA PRO A 30 -26.56 -64.98 -6.90
C PRO A 30 -28.09 -65.22 -6.70
N ASN A 31 -28.82 -64.25 -6.11
CA ASN A 31 -30.29 -64.28 -5.90
C ASN A 31 -30.99 -62.95 -6.32
N THR A 32 -32.32 -62.94 -6.49
CA THR A 32 -33.07 -61.89 -7.26
C THR A 32 -34.36 -61.37 -6.58
N VAL A 33 -35.06 -60.42 -7.25
CA VAL A 33 -36.38 -59.80 -6.91
C VAL A 33 -36.42 -59.00 -5.57
N THR A 34 -37.24 -57.96 -5.33
CA THR A 34 -38.42 -57.36 -6.01
C THR A 34 -38.33 -55.82 -6.16
N LYS A 35 -39.25 -55.24 -6.95
CA LYS A 35 -39.55 -53.78 -7.02
C LYS A 35 -40.83 -53.46 -6.22
N PRO A 36 -41.12 -52.18 -5.96
CA PRO A 36 -42.37 -51.65 -6.50
C PRO A 36 -42.21 -50.35 -7.35
N LYS A 37 -43.25 -50.02 -8.12
CA LYS A 37 -43.37 -48.79 -8.93
C LYS A 37 -44.38 -47.82 -8.31
N LYS A 38 -44.17 -46.50 -8.47
CA LYS A 38 -45.15 -45.38 -8.65
C LYS A 38 -44.43 -44.05 -8.39
N ALA A 39 -44.74 -42.91 -9.02
CA ALA A 39 -45.48 -42.65 -10.26
C ALA A 39 -45.02 -41.29 -10.85
N ILE A 40 -45.28 -41.05 -12.15
CA ILE A 40 -44.91 -39.80 -12.85
C ILE A 40 -46.10 -38.83 -12.83
N LYS A 41 -45.84 -37.52 -12.62
CA LYS A 41 -46.64 -36.43 -13.19
C LYS A 41 -45.73 -35.37 -13.81
N GLN A 42 -46.06 -34.94 -15.02
CA GLN A 42 -45.36 -33.89 -15.75
C GLN A 42 -46.04 -32.53 -15.52
N GLY A 43 -45.26 -31.45 -15.43
CA GLY A 43 -45.74 -30.06 -15.38
C GLY A 43 -45.12 -29.26 -16.52
N LYS A 44 -45.96 -28.67 -17.39
CA LYS A 44 -45.54 -28.12 -18.70
C LYS A 44 -44.73 -26.83 -18.58
N THR A 45 -43.75 -26.67 -19.47
CA THR A 45 -43.04 -25.40 -19.74
C THR A 45 -43.95 -24.37 -20.41
N LYS A 46 -43.71 -23.07 -20.13
CA LYS A 46 -44.05 -21.95 -21.01
C LYS A 46 -43.00 -20.83 -20.89
N GLN A 47 -42.59 -20.27 -22.03
CA GLN A 47 -41.92 -18.99 -22.12
C GLN A 47 -42.97 -17.85 -22.19
N PRO A 48 -42.67 -16.63 -21.72
CA PRO A 48 -43.39 -15.42 -22.13
C PRO A 48 -42.75 -14.82 -23.40
N ALA A 49 -43.57 -14.43 -24.37
CA ALA A 49 -43.13 -13.75 -25.59
C ALA A 49 -43.25 -12.23 -25.46
N LYS A 50 -42.47 -11.48 -26.28
CA LYS A 50 -42.56 -10.01 -26.37
C LYS A 50 -43.93 -9.56 -26.86
N LYS A 51 -44.51 -8.54 -26.22
CA LYS A 51 -45.47 -7.62 -26.85
C LYS A 51 -45.21 -6.19 -26.35
N ALA A 52 -45.22 -5.24 -27.28
CA ALA A 52 -45.27 -3.82 -26.97
C ALA A 52 -46.72 -3.31 -27.10
N ARG A 53 -47.11 -2.37 -26.24
CA ARG A 53 -48.23 -1.44 -26.48
C ARG A 53 -47.99 -0.15 -25.68
N THR A 54 -48.67 0.92 -26.09
CA THR A 54 -48.37 2.31 -25.74
C THR A 54 -49.38 2.94 -24.77
N SER A 55 -48.95 4.07 -24.19
CA SER A 55 -49.75 5.21 -23.71
C SER A 55 -50.48 5.11 -22.35
N ALA A 56 -50.77 6.30 -21.81
CA ALA A 56 -51.38 6.63 -20.52
C ALA A 56 -50.55 6.24 -19.27
N GLY A 57 -50.48 7.16 -18.30
CA GLY A 57 -49.73 6.97 -17.05
C GLY A 57 -50.42 7.65 -15.87
N VAL A 58 -49.98 7.27 -14.67
CA VAL A 58 -50.37 7.89 -13.38
C VAL A 58 -49.09 8.03 -12.56
N GLN A 59 -48.94 9.15 -11.84
CA GLN A 59 -47.77 9.38 -10.99
C GLN A 59 -47.81 8.49 -9.73
N PHE A 60 -46.66 7.93 -9.37
CA PHE A 60 -46.30 7.68 -7.98
C PHE A 60 -44.87 8.21 -7.78
N GLN A 61 -44.66 9.02 -6.74
CA GLN A 61 -43.34 9.47 -6.35
C GLN A 61 -42.74 8.44 -5.37
N GLU A 62 -41.60 7.84 -5.73
CA GLU A 62 -40.68 7.30 -4.74
C GLU A 62 -39.64 8.38 -4.38
N PRO A 63 -39.24 8.53 -3.11
CA PRO A 63 -38.25 9.50 -2.70
C PRO A 63 -36.85 9.09 -3.18
N SER A 64 -36.08 10.03 -3.69
CA SER A 64 -34.74 9.79 -4.23
C SER A 64 -33.77 9.30 -3.14
N SER A 65 -33.25 8.07 -3.28
CA SER A 65 -32.15 7.58 -2.47
C SER A 65 -30.84 8.29 -2.86
N ALA A 66 -30.38 9.22 -2.04
CA ALA A 66 -29.07 9.84 -2.21
C ALA A 66 -27.95 8.78 -2.10
N GLN A 67 -27.01 8.79 -3.04
CA GLN A 67 -25.79 7.97 -2.94
C GLN A 67 -24.87 8.55 -1.85
N PRO A 68 -24.21 7.72 -1.03
CA PRO A 68 -23.25 8.20 -0.05
C PRO A 68 -21.94 8.62 -0.72
N SER A 69 -21.58 9.91 -0.62
CA SER A 69 -20.30 10.48 -1.08
C SER A 69 -19.09 9.68 -0.57
N THR A 70 -18.05 9.52 -1.40
CA THR A 70 -16.82 8.80 -1.00
C THR A 70 -15.60 9.73 -0.94
N ALA A 71 -14.80 9.57 0.11
CA ALA A 71 -13.72 10.49 0.45
C ALA A 71 -12.43 9.74 0.82
N SER A 72 -11.28 10.40 0.76
CA SER A 72 -10.01 9.86 1.24
C SER A 72 -9.11 10.97 1.78
N ALA A 73 -8.53 10.76 2.95
CA ALA A 73 -7.84 11.79 3.72
C ALA A 73 -6.41 11.42 4.10
N VAL A 74 -5.61 12.44 4.42
CA VAL A 74 -4.33 12.29 5.13
C VAL A 74 -4.26 13.28 6.29
N GLN A 75 -3.90 12.76 7.46
CA GLN A 75 -3.77 13.45 8.74
C GLN A 75 -2.28 13.62 9.10
N VAL A 76 -1.93 14.57 9.98
CA VAL A 76 -0.54 14.81 10.43
C VAL A 76 -0.41 14.83 11.96
N ASP A 77 0.29 13.85 12.54
CA ASP A 77 0.40 13.60 13.99
C ASP A 77 1.42 14.48 14.74
N THR A 78 1.07 14.86 15.98
CA THR A 78 1.95 15.50 16.96
C THR A 78 1.61 15.00 18.38
N SER A 79 2.56 14.37 19.09
CA SER A 79 2.36 13.85 20.46
C SER A 79 3.68 13.84 21.26
N HIS A 80 3.60 13.77 22.59
CA HIS A 80 4.72 14.09 23.50
C HIS A 80 4.87 13.10 24.67
N MET A 81 5.99 13.23 25.39
CA MET A 81 6.39 12.57 26.64
C MET A 81 7.20 13.61 27.43
N GLU A 82 7.06 13.64 28.74
CA GLU A 82 7.40 14.78 29.61
C GLU A 82 8.90 14.93 29.90
N GLY A 83 9.31 16.11 30.41
CA GLY A 83 10.70 16.42 30.77
C GLY A 83 10.99 17.89 31.05
N ASP A 84 10.52 18.36 32.22
CA ASP A 84 10.96 19.53 33.03
C ASP A 84 11.02 20.97 32.46
N ASN A 85 10.80 21.92 33.38
CA ASN A 85 10.78 23.37 33.16
C ASN A 85 12.16 24.03 33.36
N THR A 86 12.42 25.11 32.62
CA THR A 86 13.11 26.29 33.16
C THR A 86 12.58 27.56 32.46
N THR A 87 12.51 28.67 33.20
CA THR A 87 11.86 29.92 32.79
C THR A 87 12.84 30.97 32.29
N ALA A 88 12.45 31.74 31.26
CA ALA A 88 12.98 33.07 30.96
C ALA A 88 11.89 33.88 30.22
N ALA A 89 11.86 35.20 30.38
CA ALA A 89 10.82 36.07 29.82
C ALA A 89 11.35 37.44 29.36
N SER A 90 10.86 37.88 28.21
CA SER A 90 10.82 39.27 27.70
C SER A 90 9.75 39.28 26.58
N GLN A 91 8.94 40.31 26.29
CA GLN A 91 9.20 41.76 26.13
C GLN A 91 10.19 42.05 24.98
N ASP A 92 9.92 42.98 24.05
CA ASP A 92 8.66 43.69 23.71
C ASP A 92 8.78 44.26 22.27
N GLU A 93 7.93 45.22 21.93
CA GLU A 93 7.99 46.22 20.84
C GLU A 93 7.47 45.84 19.45
N SER A 94 6.30 46.41 19.14
CA SER A 94 5.82 46.73 17.81
C SER A 94 6.34 48.09 17.33
N GLN A 95 6.66 48.25 16.05
CA GLN A 95 6.62 49.57 15.39
C GLN A 95 5.92 49.50 14.03
N THR A 96 5.17 50.56 13.73
CA THR A 96 4.38 50.74 12.51
C THR A 96 4.81 52.02 11.78
N SER A 97 4.96 51.97 10.46
CA SER A 97 5.11 53.19 9.64
C SER A 97 4.32 53.09 8.33
N SER A 98 3.31 53.95 8.21
CA SER A 98 2.53 54.19 7.00
C SER A 98 3.20 55.24 6.11
N LEU A 99 3.00 55.20 4.79
CA LEU A 99 3.11 56.38 3.92
C LEU A 99 2.21 56.24 2.67
N THR A 100 2.02 57.34 1.94
CA THR A 100 0.77 57.62 1.20
C THR A 100 0.86 57.61 -0.33
N ALA A 101 -0.31 57.39 -0.93
CA ALA A 101 -0.66 57.34 -2.35
C ALA A 101 -0.16 58.47 -3.26
N SER A 102 -0.14 58.18 -4.57
CA SER A 102 -0.67 59.08 -5.63
C SER A 102 -0.89 58.32 -6.95
N THR A 103 -1.60 58.93 -7.90
CA THR A 103 -1.97 58.35 -9.21
C THR A 103 -2.14 59.46 -10.24
N PRO A 104 -1.81 59.22 -11.52
CA PRO A 104 -2.51 59.91 -12.61
C PRO A 104 -3.10 58.95 -13.66
N ARG A 105 -4.11 59.42 -14.39
CA ARG A 105 -4.73 58.73 -15.53
C ARG A 105 -4.11 59.21 -16.84
N GLY A 106 -4.16 58.37 -17.87
CA GLY A 106 -3.97 58.74 -19.27
C GLY A 106 -4.56 57.67 -20.17
N GLY A 107 -5.20 58.06 -21.27
CA GLY A 107 -5.86 57.12 -22.20
C GLY A 107 -5.73 57.56 -23.65
N GLY A 108 -5.81 56.59 -24.56
CA GLY A 108 -5.75 56.84 -26.00
C GLY A 108 -5.85 55.53 -26.80
N SER A 109 -6.52 55.60 -27.95
CA SER A 109 -6.52 54.57 -28.99
C SER A 109 -6.18 55.26 -30.31
N PRO A 110 -5.43 54.60 -31.20
CA PRO A 110 -6.01 54.36 -32.52
C PRO A 110 -5.69 52.98 -33.13
N PHE A 111 -6.41 52.65 -34.21
CA PHE A 111 -6.14 51.55 -35.15
C PHE A 111 -4.82 51.76 -35.92
N PHE A 112 -4.13 50.68 -36.31
CA PHE A 112 -3.81 50.36 -37.72
C PHE A 112 -3.31 48.90 -37.90
N SER A 113 -3.16 48.47 -39.15
CA SER A 113 -3.10 47.05 -39.61
C SER A 113 -1.65 46.46 -39.69
N PRO A 114 -1.46 45.15 -40.03
CA PRO A 114 -0.35 44.36 -39.47
C PRO A 114 0.94 44.26 -40.32
N PRO A 115 2.09 43.94 -39.68
CA PRO A 115 3.27 43.40 -40.35
C PRO A 115 3.19 41.86 -40.49
N THR A 116 3.46 41.33 -41.68
CA THR A 116 3.53 39.89 -41.93
C THR A 116 4.81 39.27 -41.38
N GLY A 117 4.71 38.40 -40.38
CA GLY A 117 5.83 37.61 -39.87
C GLY A 117 5.40 36.18 -39.51
N LYS A 118 6.00 35.17 -40.15
CA LYS A 118 5.74 33.75 -39.83
C LYS A 118 6.46 33.34 -38.55
N ALA A 119 5.93 33.75 -37.40
CA ALA A 119 6.23 33.06 -36.14
C ALA A 119 5.57 31.68 -36.17
N HIS A 120 6.35 30.61 -35.97
CA HIS A 120 5.79 29.28 -35.75
C HIS A 120 5.05 29.28 -34.40
N SER A 121 3.73 29.25 -34.45
CA SER A 121 2.91 29.04 -33.26
C SER A 121 2.89 27.56 -32.92
N ASP A 122 3.68 27.15 -31.93
CA ASP A 122 3.52 25.87 -31.21
C ASP A 122 2.24 25.93 -30.33
N GLY A 123 1.11 26.14 -31.00
CA GLY A 123 -0.23 26.29 -30.44
C GLY A 123 -0.86 24.96 -30.07
N ALA A 124 -0.12 24.09 -29.38
CA ALA A 124 -0.71 22.95 -28.71
C ALA A 124 -1.58 23.47 -27.55
N THR A 125 -2.90 23.34 -27.67
CA THR A 125 -3.82 23.59 -26.55
C THR A 125 -3.41 22.72 -25.37
N ARG A 126 -3.32 23.33 -24.19
CA ARG A 126 -3.09 22.60 -22.95
C ARG A 126 -4.46 22.13 -22.45
N ASP A 127 -4.77 20.86 -22.67
CA ASP A 127 -6.05 20.27 -22.26
C ASP A 127 -6.15 20.04 -20.73
N TRP A 128 -5.03 20.25 -20.02
CA TRP A 128 -4.95 20.37 -18.56
C TRP A 128 -4.87 21.85 -18.14
N SER A 129 -5.32 22.16 -16.92
CA SER A 129 -5.38 23.53 -16.41
C SER A 129 -4.75 23.67 -15.02
N GLY A 130 -4.33 24.89 -14.68
CA GLY A 130 -3.60 25.22 -13.45
C GLY A 130 -2.13 25.50 -13.69
N ASP A 131 -1.30 25.23 -12.68
CA ASP A 131 0.14 25.52 -12.67
C ASP A 131 0.99 24.50 -13.47
N ASP A 132 2.22 24.88 -13.83
CA ASP A 132 3.12 23.98 -14.59
C ASP A 132 3.59 22.80 -13.74
N ARG A 133 2.89 21.65 -13.89
CA ARG A 133 3.16 20.34 -13.29
C ARG A 133 4.62 19.88 -13.31
N ARG A 134 5.47 20.42 -14.19
CA ARG A 134 6.89 20.05 -14.29
C ARG A 134 7.75 20.73 -13.21
N ARG A 135 7.23 21.74 -12.50
CA ARG A 135 7.92 22.51 -11.45
C ARG A 135 7.88 21.82 -10.08
N HIS A 136 8.33 20.57 -9.99
CA HIS A 136 8.39 19.84 -8.72
C HIS A 136 9.72 20.08 -7.97
N SER A 137 9.64 20.33 -6.66
CA SER A 137 10.79 20.54 -5.76
C SER A 137 11.12 19.25 -4.97
N SER A 138 12.38 19.08 -4.55
CA SER A 138 12.73 18.00 -3.61
C SER A 138 12.08 18.16 -2.24
N LEU A 139 11.71 19.39 -1.86
CA LEU A 139 11.01 19.74 -0.62
C LEU A 139 9.48 19.71 -0.74
N SER A 140 8.93 19.57 -1.96
CA SER A 140 7.48 19.42 -2.16
C SER A 140 7.06 17.94 -2.20
N THR A 141 5.76 17.71 -2.17
CA THR A 141 5.15 16.46 -2.61
C THR A 141 3.87 16.73 -3.36
N ARG A 142 3.68 16.01 -4.46
CA ARG A 142 2.41 16.00 -5.18
C ARG A 142 1.38 15.15 -4.45
N VAL A 143 0.25 15.76 -4.14
CA VAL A 143 -0.99 15.10 -3.74
C VAL A 143 -1.89 15.06 -4.97
N CYS A 144 -2.39 13.88 -5.34
CA CYS A 144 -3.41 13.75 -6.36
C CYS A 144 -4.68 13.13 -5.78
N PHE A 145 -5.84 13.64 -6.21
CA PHE A 145 -7.14 13.03 -6.00
C PHE A 145 -7.78 12.66 -7.34
N GLN A 146 -8.43 11.50 -7.43
CA GLN A 146 -9.27 11.14 -8.58
C GLN A 146 -10.32 10.10 -8.16
N ASN A 147 -11.58 10.30 -8.54
CA ASN A 147 -12.51 9.17 -8.68
C ASN A 147 -12.02 8.31 -9.86
N VAL A 148 -11.62 7.06 -9.59
CA VAL A 148 -11.01 6.20 -10.62
C VAL A 148 -12.02 5.39 -11.43
N ASN A 149 -13.33 5.52 -11.14
CA ASN A 149 -14.42 4.71 -11.67
C ASN A 149 -14.04 3.21 -11.80
N GLY A 150 -13.65 2.64 -10.66
CA GLY A 150 -13.29 1.24 -10.49
C GLY A 150 -11.88 0.84 -10.87
N LEU A 151 -11.29 0.03 -10.00
CA LEU A 151 -10.02 -0.65 -10.24
C LEU A 151 -10.26 -2.05 -10.82
N PRO A 152 -9.43 -2.51 -11.77
CA PRO A 152 -9.57 -3.84 -12.37
C PRO A 152 -9.25 -4.95 -11.36
N GLU A 153 -9.84 -6.14 -11.52
CA GLU A 153 -9.61 -7.26 -10.60
C GLU A 153 -8.15 -7.75 -10.60
N ASN A 154 -7.51 -7.69 -11.77
CA ASN A 154 -6.14 -8.16 -11.97
C ASN A 154 -5.13 -6.99 -11.91
N GLY A 155 -4.08 -7.13 -11.08
CA GLY A 155 -2.97 -6.18 -11.02
C GLY A 155 -2.12 -6.03 -12.30
N THR A 156 -2.28 -6.89 -13.32
CA THR A 156 -1.58 -6.78 -14.62
C THR A 156 -2.42 -6.11 -15.72
N ASP A 157 -3.64 -5.67 -15.40
CA ASP A 157 -4.57 -5.01 -16.32
C ASP A 157 -4.04 -3.66 -16.86
N SER A 158 -4.48 -3.24 -18.05
CA SER A 158 -4.04 -1.98 -18.68
C SER A 158 -4.33 -0.76 -17.80
N LYS A 159 -5.52 -0.66 -17.19
CA LYS A 159 -5.88 0.46 -16.30
C LYS A 159 -4.99 0.49 -15.06
N GLN A 160 -4.56 -0.67 -14.57
CA GLN A 160 -3.58 -0.73 -13.48
C GLN A 160 -2.16 -0.35 -13.93
N GLN A 161 -1.75 -0.73 -15.15
CA GLN A 161 -0.46 -0.33 -15.70
C GLN A 161 -0.39 1.20 -15.91
N GLN A 162 -1.46 1.79 -16.45
CA GLN A 162 -1.65 3.24 -16.57
C GLN A 162 -1.55 3.96 -15.21
N ILE A 163 -2.27 3.49 -14.19
CA ILE A 163 -2.16 4.00 -12.81
C ILE A 163 -0.72 3.89 -12.28
N ASN A 164 0.00 2.81 -12.59
CA ASN A 164 1.40 2.66 -12.18
C ASN A 164 2.35 3.62 -12.92
N SER A 165 2.06 3.97 -14.17
CA SER A 165 2.79 5.01 -14.92
C SER A 165 2.52 6.39 -14.34
N TRP A 166 1.25 6.77 -14.16
CA TRP A 166 0.81 8.02 -13.53
C TRP A 166 1.51 8.28 -12.18
N LEU A 167 1.45 7.32 -11.24
CA LEU A 167 2.11 7.42 -9.93
C LEU A 167 3.63 7.65 -10.01
N LYS A 168 4.27 7.26 -11.12
CA LYS A 168 5.72 7.39 -11.36
C LYS A 168 6.06 8.68 -12.12
N GLU A 169 5.30 9.02 -13.15
CA GLU A 169 5.57 10.14 -14.06
C GLU A 169 5.19 11.48 -13.44
N GLU A 170 4.07 11.54 -12.71
CA GLU A 170 3.67 12.70 -11.89
C GLU A 170 4.38 12.73 -10.52
N GLN A 171 5.33 11.82 -10.27
CA GLN A 171 6.11 11.70 -9.03
C GLN A 171 5.27 11.68 -7.74
N VAL A 172 4.06 11.10 -7.81
CA VAL A 172 3.00 11.24 -6.80
C VAL A 172 3.50 10.81 -5.42
N GLY A 173 3.41 11.73 -4.45
CA GLY A 173 3.76 11.49 -3.05
C GLY A 173 2.58 10.99 -2.22
N ILE A 174 1.38 11.45 -2.54
CA ILE A 174 0.11 11.05 -1.92
C ILE A 174 -0.94 10.85 -3.02
N ALA A 175 -1.58 9.68 -3.04
CA ALA A 175 -2.64 9.33 -3.99
C ALA A 175 -3.92 8.99 -3.23
N LEU A 176 -4.99 9.72 -3.53
CA LEU A 176 -6.31 9.63 -2.91
C LEU A 176 -7.32 9.18 -3.99
N LEU A 177 -7.86 7.98 -3.88
CA LEU A 177 -8.69 7.37 -4.93
C LEU A 177 -10.11 7.14 -4.42
N ALA A 178 -11.08 7.81 -5.03
CA ALA A 178 -12.51 7.55 -4.83
C ALA A 178 -13.02 6.45 -5.77
N GLU A 179 -14.15 5.83 -5.40
CA GLU A 179 -14.80 4.72 -6.11
C GLU A 179 -13.86 3.63 -6.67
N ALA A 180 -13.08 3.00 -5.79
CA ALA A 180 -12.26 1.85 -6.14
C ALA A 180 -13.08 0.64 -6.66
N LYS A 181 -14.40 0.62 -6.39
CA LYS A 181 -15.42 -0.35 -6.86
C LYS A 181 -15.01 -1.83 -6.76
N THR A 182 -14.19 -2.15 -5.74
CA THR A 182 -13.51 -3.45 -5.59
C THR A 182 -13.77 -4.06 -4.21
N PHE A 183 -14.33 -5.28 -4.18
CA PHE A 183 -14.40 -6.12 -2.99
C PHE A 183 -13.07 -6.88 -2.80
N TRP A 184 -12.12 -6.24 -2.14
CA TRP A 184 -10.76 -6.74 -1.94
C TRP A 184 -10.62 -8.19 -1.41
N PRO A 185 -11.53 -8.74 -0.57
CA PRO A 185 -11.43 -10.13 -0.10
C PRO A 185 -11.62 -11.21 -1.17
N SER A 186 -12.17 -10.91 -2.35
CA SER A 186 -12.24 -11.86 -3.48
C SER A 186 -11.12 -11.68 -4.52
N ILE A 187 -10.21 -10.71 -4.32
CA ILE A 187 -9.05 -10.52 -5.19
C ILE A 187 -7.98 -11.56 -4.86
N ASN A 188 -7.41 -12.18 -5.90
CA ASN A 188 -6.39 -13.23 -5.76
C ASN A 188 -5.09 -12.72 -5.11
N GLU A 189 -4.40 -13.60 -4.37
CA GLU A 189 -3.11 -13.32 -3.70
C GLU A 189 -2.08 -12.82 -4.74
N GLY A 190 -1.40 -11.70 -4.45
CA GLY A 190 -0.51 -11.02 -5.40
C GLY A 190 -1.17 -9.93 -6.27
N HIS A 191 -2.51 -9.88 -6.33
CA HIS A 191 -3.26 -8.87 -7.09
C HIS A 191 -3.99 -7.84 -6.21
N GLY A 192 -3.88 -7.92 -4.87
CA GLY A 192 -4.42 -6.91 -3.94
C GLY A 192 -3.62 -5.59 -3.96
N TRP A 193 -4.24 -4.48 -3.55
CA TRP A 193 -3.66 -3.13 -3.69
C TRP A 193 -2.20 -3.00 -3.22
N SER A 194 -1.89 -3.50 -2.02
CA SER A 194 -0.53 -3.47 -1.46
C SER A 194 0.49 -4.30 -2.24
N ASP A 195 0.07 -5.28 -3.04
CA ASP A 195 0.98 -6.03 -3.92
C ASP A 195 1.14 -5.37 -5.29
N ARG A 196 0.13 -4.62 -5.77
CA ARG A 196 0.27 -3.73 -6.94
C ARG A 196 1.25 -2.61 -6.66
N LEU A 197 1.08 -1.90 -5.53
CA LEU A 197 2.03 -0.88 -5.06
C LEU A 197 3.44 -1.44 -4.88
N ARG A 198 3.57 -2.69 -4.40
CA ARG A 198 4.87 -3.38 -4.29
C ARG A 198 5.52 -3.58 -5.65
N GLN A 199 4.77 -3.97 -6.68
CA GLN A 199 5.29 -4.14 -8.04
C GLN A 199 5.71 -2.81 -8.67
N ALA A 200 4.91 -1.75 -8.50
CA ALA A 200 5.23 -0.41 -8.98
C ALA A 200 6.50 0.15 -8.30
N THR A 201 6.54 0.16 -6.96
CA THR A 201 7.67 0.71 -6.18
C THR A 201 8.94 -0.14 -6.25
N MET A 202 8.86 -1.44 -6.59
CA MET A 202 10.04 -2.31 -6.72
C MET A 202 11.07 -1.85 -7.76
N LYS A 203 10.63 -1.12 -8.79
CA LYS A 203 11.51 -0.57 -9.85
C LYS A 203 11.99 0.86 -9.55
N SER A 204 11.51 1.49 -8.48
CA SER A 204 11.92 2.84 -8.06
C SER A 204 13.21 2.81 -7.22
N GLU A 205 13.97 3.91 -7.26
CA GLU A 205 15.01 4.18 -6.27
C GLU A 205 14.41 4.43 -4.88
N GLN A 206 13.24 5.08 -4.85
CA GLN A 206 12.48 5.43 -3.65
C GLN A 206 11.59 4.25 -3.22
N LYS A 207 11.88 3.68 -2.03
CA LYS A 207 11.39 2.36 -1.61
C LYS A 207 10.53 2.43 -0.36
N GLY A 208 9.35 3.02 -0.52
CA GLY A 208 8.33 3.09 0.53
C GLY A 208 6.93 3.26 -0.06
N PHE A 209 5.95 2.54 0.52
CA PHE A 209 4.53 2.85 0.41
C PHE A 209 3.84 2.49 1.71
N TYR A 210 2.75 3.19 2.02
CA TYR A 210 1.82 2.85 3.10
C TYR A 210 0.41 3.25 2.65
N SER A 211 -0.60 2.44 2.91
CA SER A 211 -1.95 2.71 2.41
C SER A 211 -3.07 2.14 3.28
N SER A 212 -4.19 2.85 3.29
CA SER A 212 -5.47 2.41 3.82
C SER A 212 -6.44 2.12 2.68
N VAL A 213 -7.28 1.11 2.86
CA VAL A 213 -8.25 0.63 1.85
C VAL A 213 -9.59 0.36 2.52
N ALA A 214 -10.61 1.09 2.08
CA ALA A 214 -12.00 0.95 2.51
C ALA A 214 -12.87 0.38 1.38
N TYR A 215 -13.88 -0.42 1.75
CA TYR A 215 -14.82 -1.08 0.85
C TYR A 215 -16.03 -1.56 1.67
N ASN A 216 -17.14 -1.89 1.00
CA ASN A 216 -18.36 -2.31 1.66
C ASN A 216 -18.23 -3.76 2.17
N ARG A 217 -18.35 -3.92 3.50
CA ARG A 217 -18.21 -5.17 4.24
C ARG A 217 -19.53 -5.92 4.49
N HIS A 218 -20.67 -5.30 4.16
CA HIS A 218 -22.01 -5.79 4.50
C HIS A 218 -22.83 -6.30 3.31
N GLN A 219 -22.44 -5.94 2.08
CA GLN A 219 -23.09 -6.47 0.87
C GLN A 219 -23.01 -8.01 0.87
N ASP A 220 -24.14 -8.70 0.67
CA ASP A 220 -24.09 -10.14 0.42
C ASP A 220 -23.44 -10.41 -0.95
N ARG A 221 -22.52 -11.36 -0.95
CA ARG A 221 -21.74 -11.81 -2.11
C ARG A 221 -21.76 -13.35 -2.24
N SER A 222 -22.68 -14.02 -1.55
CA SER A 222 -22.87 -15.48 -1.56
C SER A 222 -23.04 -16.08 -2.97
N ALA A 223 -23.59 -15.30 -3.91
CA ALA A 223 -23.78 -15.66 -5.32
C ALA A 223 -22.92 -14.83 -6.30
N ALA A 224 -21.99 -13.99 -5.82
CA ALA A 224 -21.21 -13.10 -6.67
C ALA A 224 -20.02 -13.83 -7.34
N THR A 225 -19.90 -13.70 -8.66
CA THR A 225 -18.83 -14.33 -9.47
C THR A 225 -17.65 -13.39 -9.78
N SER A 226 -17.83 -12.08 -9.59
CA SER A 226 -16.82 -11.02 -9.81
C SER A 226 -16.44 -10.37 -8.47
N ALA A 227 -15.32 -9.66 -8.43
CA ALA A 227 -14.90 -8.79 -7.33
C ALA A 227 -15.50 -7.37 -7.37
N VAL A 228 -16.24 -6.98 -8.42
CA VAL A 228 -16.82 -5.62 -8.54
C VAL A 228 -17.87 -5.33 -7.46
N GLN A 229 -17.82 -4.12 -6.90
CA GLN A 229 -18.67 -3.61 -5.81
C GLN A 229 -18.92 -2.11 -6.03
N TRP A 230 -19.94 -1.49 -5.40
CA TRP A 230 -20.14 -0.04 -5.45
C TRP A 230 -19.42 0.68 -4.30
N GLY A 231 -18.91 1.89 -4.56
CA GLY A 231 -18.13 2.68 -3.60
C GLY A 231 -16.74 2.09 -3.29
N GLY A 232 -16.27 2.33 -2.07
CA GLY A 232 -14.91 2.00 -1.62
C GLY A 232 -13.87 3.02 -2.08
N CYS A 233 -12.85 3.26 -1.26
CA CYS A 233 -11.85 4.30 -1.48
C CYS A 233 -10.48 3.94 -0.88
N ILE A 234 -9.44 4.68 -1.27
CA ILE A 234 -8.05 4.39 -0.95
C ILE A 234 -7.27 5.68 -0.64
N ALA A 235 -6.63 5.71 0.52
CA ALA A 235 -5.58 6.68 0.82
C ALA A 235 -4.21 5.99 0.75
N THR A 236 -3.33 6.44 -0.14
CA THR A 236 -1.96 5.90 -0.32
C THR A 236 -0.93 7.00 -0.19
N VAL A 237 0.14 6.75 0.56
CA VAL A 237 1.32 7.60 0.63
C VAL A 237 2.56 6.83 0.17
N LEU A 238 3.45 7.53 -0.54
CA LEU A 238 4.56 6.94 -1.29
C LEU A 238 5.90 7.57 -0.88
N ASN A 239 6.99 6.91 -1.26
CA ASN A 239 8.33 7.50 -1.32
C ASN A 239 8.76 8.15 0.02
N GLN A 240 9.19 9.42 0.00
CA GLN A 240 9.61 10.14 1.22
C GLN A 240 8.48 10.36 2.24
N VAL A 241 7.23 10.43 1.77
CA VAL A 241 6.03 10.60 2.62
C VAL A 241 5.72 9.31 3.38
N ALA A 242 5.88 8.14 2.74
CA ALA A 242 5.62 6.83 3.35
C ALA A 242 6.50 6.54 4.58
N HIS A 243 7.67 7.17 4.70
CA HIS A 243 8.52 7.05 5.90
C HIS A 243 7.99 7.80 7.12
N ARG A 244 7.02 8.71 6.95
CA ARG A 244 6.35 9.45 8.03
C ARG A 244 5.07 8.78 8.53
N ALA A 245 4.55 7.78 7.81
CA ALA A 245 3.29 7.13 8.15
C ALA A 245 3.35 6.41 9.51
N LYS A 246 2.35 6.68 10.36
CA LYS A 246 2.17 6.14 11.71
C LYS A 246 1.10 5.06 11.73
N GLU A 247 -0.08 5.41 11.25
CA GLU A 247 -1.27 4.57 11.25
C GLU A 247 -2.10 4.78 9.97
N ALA A 248 -3.04 3.86 9.75
CA ALA A 248 -4.05 3.91 8.72
C ALA A 248 -5.39 3.53 9.35
N GLY A 249 -6.41 4.35 9.14
CA GLY A 249 -7.78 4.07 9.54
C GLY A 249 -8.72 4.11 8.35
N ARG A 250 -9.98 3.73 8.59
CA ARG A 250 -11.05 3.65 7.59
C ARG A 250 -12.39 3.57 8.28
N ASP A 251 -13.43 3.88 7.51
CA ASP A 251 -14.83 3.80 7.89
C ASP A 251 -15.15 2.60 8.82
N PRO A 252 -15.46 2.88 10.11
CA PRO A 252 -15.74 1.85 11.11
C PRO A 252 -17.08 1.17 10.83
N THR A 253 -18.07 1.89 10.28
CA THR A 253 -19.37 1.35 9.88
C THR A 253 -19.17 0.21 8.88
N GLY A 254 -18.23 0.39 7.95
CA GLY A 254 -17.86 -0.62 6.96
C GLY A 254 -18.68 -0.57 5.68
N LEU A 255 -19.29 0.57 5.37
CA LEU A 255 -19.85 0.86 4.05
C LEU A 255 -18.76 1.16 3.01
N GLY A 256 -17.55 1.54 3.46
CA GLY A 256 -16.40 1.84 2.62
C GLY A 256 -16.28 3.30 2.21
N GLN A 257 -16.95 4.22 2.92
CA GLN A 257 -17.09 5.63 2.51
C GLN A 257 -15.78 6.42 2.61
N TRP A 258 -14.95 6.16 3.63
CA TRP A 258 -13.69 6.88 3.85
C TRP A 258 -12.52 6.00 4.30
N ALA A 259 -11.32 6.45 3.94
CA ALA A 259 -10.02 5.88 4.31
C ALA A 259 -9.03 7.01 4.65
N TYR A 260 -8.15 6.81 5.63
CA TYR A 260 -7.09 7.77 5.95
C TYR A 260 -5.73 7.12 6.23
N VAL A 261 -4.66 7.90 6.05
CA VAL A 261 -3.31 7.63 6.56
C VAL A 261 -2.86 8.80 7.43
N ARG A 262 -2.29 8.53 8.60
CA ARG A 262 -1.73 9.56 9.50
C ARG A 262 -0.20 9.59 9.36
N LEU A 263 0.35 10.76 9.06
CA LEU A 263 1.78 11.06 8.95
C LEU A 263 2.32 11.64 10.27
N GLN A 264 3.59 12.06 10.31
CA GLN A 264 4.20 12.78 11.44
C GLN A 264 4.66 14.19 11.01
N GLY A 265 4.32 15.21 11.80
CA GLY A 265 4.56 16.63 11.48
C GLY A 265 5.32 17.47 12.50
N ARG A 266 5.15 18.80 12.42
CA ARG A 266 5.69 19.81 13.35
C ARG A 266 4.85 19.89 14.63
N LYS A 267 5.47 20.09 15.79
CA LYS A 267 4.80 20.30 17.08
C LYS A 267 4.14 21.70 17.12
N LEU A 268 2.82 21.77 17.24
CA LEU A 268 2.03 23.01 17.39
C LEU A 268 1.04 22.90 18.58
N LYS A 269 0.42 24.02 18.98
CA LYS A 269 -0.52 24.06 20.12
C LYS A 269 -1.96 23.78 19.67
N ALA A 270 -2.54 22.70 20.17
CA ALA A 270 -3.93 22.33 19.95
C ALA A 270 -4.93 23.34 20.54
N HIS A 271 -6.08 23.47 19.88
CA HIS A 271 -7.29 24.17 20.30
C HIS A 271 -8.46 23.32 19.76
N GLY A 272 -9.57 23.12 20.48
CA GLY A 272 -10.57 22.13 20.02
C GLY A 272 -12.05 22.34 20.40
N GLY A 273 -12.92 21.57 19.74
CA GLY A 273 -14.37 21.44 19.97
C GLY A 273 -15.12 20.67 18.86
N ASN A 274 -15.86 19.60 19.21
CA ASN A 274 -16.70 18.76 18.31
C ASN A 274 -18.03 19.47 17.86
N VAL A 275 -18.86 19.02 16.91
CA VAL A 275 -19.23 17.71 16.28
C VAL A 275 -19.59 17.96 14.77
N GLN A 276 -20.11 17.08 13.87
CA GLN A 276 -20.72 15.72 13.91
C GLN A 276 -20.30 14.87 12.66
N ASP A 277 -20.84 13.67 12.42
CA ASP A 277 -20.21 12.53 11.69
C ASP A 277 -19.48 12.80 10.34
N SER A 278 -18.44 12.00 10.05
CA SER A 278 -17.31 12.22 9.10
C SER A 278 -16.52 13.50 9.35
N LEU A 279 -17.23 14.63 9.49
CA LEU A 279 -16.71 15.85 10.07
C LEU A 279 -16.32 15.65 11.54
N VAL A 280 -16.79 14.59 12.24
CA VAL A 280 -16.30 14.14 13.57
C VAL A 280 -14.81 13.91 13.49
N GLU A 281 -14.37 13.04 12.57
CA GLU A 281 -12.98 12.65 12.52
C GLU A 281 -12.12 13.82 12.05
N ILE A 282 -12.58 14.60 11.06
CA ILE A 282 -11.90 15.84 10.65
C ILE A 282 -11.74 16.82 11.82
N THR A 283 -12.82 17.13 12.55
CA THR A 283 -12.82 18.08 13.67
C THR A 283 -12.00 17.57 14.85
N LYS A 284 -12.16 16.28 15.22
CA LYS A 284 -11.30 15.59 16.19
C LYS A 284 -9.83 15.62 15.80
N TRP A 285 -9.49 15.50 14.51
CA TRP A 285 -8.11 15.65 14.06
C TRP A 285 -7.64 17.11 14.19
N ARG A 286 -8.50 18.13 13.98
CA ARG A 286 -8.18 19.54 14.32
C ARG A 286 -7.95 19.72 15.82
N ASP A 287 -8.80 19.13 16.66
CA ASP A 287 -8.69 19.13 18.12
C ASP A 287 -7.37 18.46 18.60
N GLU A 288 -6.94 17.39 17.92
CA GLU A 288 -5.63 16.74 18.09
C GLU A 288 -4.45 17.57 17.55
N GLY A 289 -4.69 18.78 17.02
CA GLY A 289 -3.67 19.68 16.47
C GLY A 289 -3.17 19.30 15.07
N CYS A 290 -3.90 18.45 14.34
CA CYS A 290 -3.47 17.93 13.04
C CYS A 290 -3.92 18.82 11.88
N GLU A 291 -2.99 19.05 10.95
CA GLU A 291 -3.34 19.48 9.59
C GLU A 291 -3.91 18.30 8.77
N VAL A 292 -4.84 18.60 7.87
CA VAL A 292 -5.64 17.62 7.12
C VAL A 292 -5.65 17.97 5.63
N VAL A 293 -5.44 16.97 4.78
CA VAL A 293 -5.65 17.02 3.33
C VAL A 293 -6.71 15.99 2.96
N LEU A 294 -7.74 16.40 2.23
CA LEU A 294 -8.94 15.62 1.95
C LEU A 294 -9.27 15.69 0.46
N GLY A 295 -9.22 14.55 -0.23
CA GLY A 295 -9.75 14.39 -1.59
C GLY A 295 -11.13 13.76 -1.52
N ILE A 296 -12.10 14.30 -2.25
CA ILE A 296 -13.50 13.85 -2.19
C ILE A 296 -14.19 14.02 -3.54
N ASP A 297 -14.98 13.01 -3.91
CA ASP A 297 -16.08 13.14 -4.87
C ASP A 297 -17.33 13.47 -4.05
N ALA A 298 -17.76 14.73 -4.12
CA ALA A 298 -18.84 15.23 -3.31
C ALA A 298 -20.22 14.87 -3.87
N ASN A 299 -20.32 14.57 -5.18
CA ASN A 299 -21.59 14.48 -5.93
C ASN A 299 -22.46 15.76 -5.84
N GLU A 300 -21.91 16.89 -5.35
CA GLU A 300 -22.54 18.22 -5.29
C GLU A 300 -21.54 19.31 -5.74
N ASP A 301 -22.03 20.50 -6.09
CA ASP A 301 -21.24 21.63 -6.60
C ASP A 301 -20.25 22.14 -5.54
N VAL A 302 -18.95 21.86 -5.71
CA VAL A 302 -17.92 22.28 -4.75
C VAL A 302 -17.55 23.76 -4.86
N THR A 303 -18.10 24.52 -5.80
CA THR A 303 -17.94 25.98 -5.83
C THR A 303 -18.87 26.67 -4.83
N VAL A 304 -20.09 26.14 -4.66
CA VAL A 304 -21.16 26.75 -3.85
C VAL A 304 -20.82 26.71 -2.36
N ASN A 305 -20.90 27.85 -1.68
CA ASN A 305 -20.62 28.01 -0.25
C ASN A 305 -21.85 28.56 0.50
N VAL A 306 -22.89 27.74 0.64
CA VAL A 306 -24.12 28.04 1.40
C VAL A 306 -24.28 27.02 2.53
N PRO A 307 -25.03 27.28 3.62
CA PRO A 307 -25.09 26.39 4.80
C PRO A 307 -25.37 24.90 4.51
N GLN A 308 -26.08 24.62 3.43
CA GLN A 308 -26.44 23.27 2.99
C GLN A 308 -25.36 22.57 2.14
N SER A 309 -24.31 23.23 1.67
CA SER A 309 -23.29 22.62 0.78
C SER A 309 -22.09 22.03 1.51
N ILE A 310 -21.44 21.05 0.89
CA ILE A 310 -20.24 20.39 1.43
C ILE A 310 -19.10 21.38 1.73
N ARG A 311 -18.89 22.38 0.87
CA ARG A 311 -17.83 23.38 1.03
C ARG A 311 -18.07 24.23 2.27
N HIS A 312 -19.32 24.56 2.60
CA HIS A 312 -19.62 25.27 3.83
C HIS A 312 -19.40 24.39 5.07
N ARG A 313 -19.82 23.11 5.02
CA ARG A 313 -19.59 22.14 6.10
C ARG A 313 -18.10 21.94 6.39
N PHE A 314 -17.27 21.80 5.35
CA PHE A 314 -15.81 21.73 5.49
C PHE A 314 -15.20 23.05 5.98
N ARG A 315 -15.69 24.20 5.51
CA ARG A 315 -15.22 25.51 5.99
C ARG A 315 -15.51 25.72 7.48
N ALA A 316 -16.66 25.27 7.98
CA ALA A 316 -16.98 25.27 9.41
C ALA A 316 -15.99 24.40 10.23
N CYS A 317 -15.44 23.35 9.63
CA CYS A 317 -14.39 22.50 10.22
C CYS A 317 -12.95 23.02 9.97
N GLY A 318 -12.80 24.23 9.41
CA GLY A 318 -11.50 24.85 9.15
C GLY A 318 -10.76 24.37 7.90
N LEU A 319 -11.46 23.76 6.93
CA LEU A 319 -10.92 23.34 5.64
C LEU A 319 -11.37 24.29 4.51
N GLU A 320 -10.43 24.76 3.68
CA GLU A 320 -10.72 25.49 2.43
C GLU A 320 -10.47 24.60 1.20
N GLU A 321 -11.15 24.88 0.09
CA GLU A 321 -10.85 24.21 -1.20
C GLU A 321 -9.54 24.79 -1.78
N ALA A 322 -8.62 23.90 -2.16
CA ALA A 322 -7.22 24.22 -2.41
C ALA A 322 -6.96 24.84 -3.80
N ILE A 323 -7.75 24.48 -4.81
CA ILE A 323 -7.50 24.83 -6.22
C ILE A 323 -8.32 26.07 -6.61
N LEU A 324 -9.59 26.14 -6.19
CA LEU A 324 -10.52 27.26 -6.44
C LEU A 324 -10.09 28.59 -5.79
N LYS A 325 -9.03 28.58 -4.99
CA LYS A 325 -8.40 29.77 -4.40
C LYS A 325 -7.43 30.47 -5.35
N HIS A 326 -6.91 29.74 -6.35
CA HIS A 326 -5.85 30.19 -7.26
C HIS A 326 -6.23 30.04 -8.74
N HIS A 327 -7.10 29.07 -9.07
CA HIS A 327 -7.49 28.74 -10.44
C HIS A 327 -9.03 28.73 -10.60
N PRO A 328 -9.56 29.05 -11.80
CA PRO A 328 -11.00 29.02 -12.03
C PRO A 328 -11.58 27.59 -11.96
N PRO A 329 -12.87 27.42 -11.64
CA PRO A 329 -13.53 26.12 -11.61
C PRO A 329 -13.50 25.43 -12.98
N GLN A 330 -13.47 24.10 -12.97
CA GLN A 330 -13.47 23.24 -14.14
C GLN A 330 -14.46 22.08 -13.93
N ALA A 331 -15.18 21.67 -14.97
CA ALA A 331 -15.97 20.43 -14.95
C ALA A 331 -15.06 19.23 -14.64
N THR A 332 -15.25 18.59 -13.48
CA THR A 332 -14.45 17.42 -13.10
C THR A 332 -14.98 16.10 -13.67
N HIS A 333 -16.23 16.10 -14.15
CA HIS A 333 -16.91 14.96 -14.81
C HIS A 333 -17.17 15.20 -16.30
N GLN A 334 -17.04 14.18 -17.15
CA GLN A 334 -17.15 14.29 -18.61
C GLN A 334 -18.54 14.70 -19.12
N HIS A 335 -19.63 14.31 -18.45
CA HIS A 335 -21.01 14.63 -18.89
C HIS A 335 -21.50 15.99 -18.39
N ASN A 336 -20.59 16.83 -17.88
CA ASN A 336 -20.90 18.09 -17.23
C ASN A 336 -21.10 19.24 -18.23
N GLN A 337 -22.37 19.61 -18.43
CA GLN A 337 -22.78 20.66 -19.37
C GLN A 337 -22.66 22.10 -18.80
N ARG A 338 -22.10 22.28 -17.60
CA ARG A 338 -22.14 23.56 -16.85
C ARG A 338 -20.79 24.04 -16.31
N ASN A 339 -19.70 23.32 -16.57
CA ASN A 339 -18.36 23.58 -16.03
C ASN A 339 -18.27 23.58 -14.48
N ILE A 340 -19.13 22.78 -13.81
CA ILE A 340 -19.21 22.72 -12.34
C ILE A 340 -18.32 21.60 -11.78
N PRO A 341 -17.28 21.86 -10.97
CA PRO A 341 -16.57 20.79 -10.27
C PRO A 341 -17.49 20.09 -9.24
N ILE A 342 -17.41 18.76 -9.19
CA ILE A 342 -18.02 17.91 -8.15
C ILE A 342 -16.98 17.13 -7.34
N ASP A 343 -15.76 17.04 -7.87
CA ASP A 343 -14.56 16.58 -7.19
C ASP A 343 -13.80 17.78 -6.61
N GLY A 344 -13.16 17.64 -5.45
CA GLY A 344 -12.38 18.71 -4.83
C GLY A 344 -11.24 18.21 -3.95
N ILE A 345 -10.25 19.08 -3.72
CA ILE A 345 -9.20 18.86 -2.71
C ILE A 345 -9.32 19.95 -1.64
N PHE A 346 -9.70 19.53 -0.44
CA PHE A 346 -9.86 20.41 0.72
C PHE A 346 -8.65 20.29 1.66
N THR A 347 -8.20 21.42 2.18
CA THR A 347 -7.00 21.50 3.04
C THR A 347 -7.23 22.44 4.22
N THR A 348 -6.58 22.14 5.35
CA THR A 348 -6.51 23.07 6.49
C THR A 348 -5.49 24.18 6.23
N LEU A 349 -5.70 25.36 6.82
CA LEU A 349 -4.93 26.58 6.52
C LEU A 349 -3.41 26.51 6.78
N GLY A 350 -2.91 25.53 7.55
CA GLY A 350 -1.49 25.32 7.76
C GLY A 350 -0.80 24.47 6.67
N VAL A 351 -1.57 23.87 5.75
CA VAL A 351 -1.03 23.17 4.57
C VAL A 351 -0.63 24.21 3.52
N GLN A 352 0.68 24.41 3.32
CA GLN A 352 1.17 25.34 2.32
C GLN A 352 1.15 24.70 0.93
N ILE A 353 0.16 25.12 0.12
CA ILE A 353 0.03 24.81 -1.31
C ILE A 353 1.02 25.68 -2.09
N LEU A 354 1.80 25.04 -2.96
CA LEU A 354 2.82 25.69 -3.81
C LEU A 354 2.36 25.85 -5.25
N ALA A 355 1.54 24.91 -5.72
CA ALA A 355 0.99 24.84 -7.08
C ALA A 355 -0.21 23.88 -7.08
N GLY A 356 -1.09 23.97 -8.07
CA GLY A 356 -2.17 23.00 -8.27
C GLY A 356 -2.92 23.11 -9.59
N GLY A 357 -3.86 22.21 -9.83
CA GLY A 357 -4.67 22.21 -11.04
C GLY A 357 -5.46 20.93 -11.30
N TYR A 358 -5.97 20.86 -12.53
CA TYR A 358 -6.79 19.76 -13.03
C TYR A 358 -6.10 19.11 -14.23
N TYR A 359 -6.04 17.77 -14.26
CA TYR A 359 -5.58 17.03 -15.44
C TYR A 359 -6.57 17.17 -16.61
N ALA A 360 -6.17 16.75 -17.81
CA ALA A 360 -7.13 16.52 -18.89
C ALA A 360 -8.03 15.31 -18.53
N PHE A 361 -9.17 15.18 -19.23
CA PHE A 361 -9.92 13.91 -19.21
C PHE A 361 -9.09 12.81 -19.89
N ASP A 362 -9.23 11.57 -19.40
CA ASP A 362 -8.56 10.36 -19.92
C ASP A 362 -7.01 10.42 -20.01
N GLU A 363 -6.35 11.45 -19.45
CA GLU A 363 -4.93 11.78 -19.67
C GLU A 363 -3.96 10.63 -19.35
N PHE A 364 -4.28 9.85 -18.32
CA PHE A 364 -3.49 8.70 -17.89
C PHE A 364 -4.23 7.37 -18.07
N PHE A 365 -5.54 7.34 -17.80
CA PHE A 365 -6.42 6.19 -17.97
C PHE A 365 -7.86 6.62 -18.18
N ASP A 366 -8.58 5.80 -18.94
CA ASP A 366 -9.99 5.94 -19.29
C ASP A 366 -10.85 6.11 -18.01
N CYS A 367 -11.40 7.32 -17.83
CA CYS A 367 -12.24 7.71 -16.70
C CYS A 367 -13.10 8.94 -17.00
N ASP A 368 -14.38 8.83 -16.69
CA ASP A 368 -15.35 9.93 -16.76
C ASP A 368 -15.11 11.04 -15.71
N HIS A 369 -14.23 10.80 -14.73
CA HIS A 369 -13.67 11.86 -13.86
C HIS A 369 -12.20 12.14 -14.22
N ARG A 370 -11.85 13.42 -14.42
CA ARG A 370 -10.45 13.87 -14.47
C ARG A 370 -9.85 13.83 -13.05
N GLY A 371 -8.53 13.70 -12.95
CA GLY A 371 -7.83 13.87 -11.68
C GLY A 371 -7.59 15.35 -11.33
N LEU A 372 -7.41 15.60 -10.04
CA LEU A 372 -7.02 16.86 -9.42
C LEU A 372 -5.62 16.68 -8.79
N TRP A 373 -4.81 17.74 -8.74
CA TRP A 373 -3.51 17.70 -8.07
C TRP A 373 -3.17 19.03 -7.37
N ILE A 374 -2.41 18.92 -6.27
CA ILE A 374 -1.72 20.03 -5.62
C ILE A 374 -0.31 19.59 -5.22
N ASP A 375 0.66 20.50 -5.32
CA ASP A 375 1.98 20.33 -4.69
C ASP A 375 2.00 21.06 -3.35
N ILE A 376 2.34 20.35 -2.27
CA ILE A 376 2.43 20.92 -0.92
C ILE A 376 3.89 20.93 -0.43
N ASP A 377 4.26 21.93 0.36
CA ASP A 377 5.57 21.97 1.02
C ASP A 377 5.61 20.96 2.19
N LEU A 378 6.46 19.92 2.07
CA LEU A 378 6.66 18.91 3.12
C LEU A 378 7.43 19.46 4.32
N SER A 379 8.32 20.42 4.11
CA SER A 379 9.12 21.06 5.16
C SER A 379 8.25 21.97 6.01
N ALA A 380 7.34 22.75 5.41
CA ALA A 380 6.35 23.56 6.11
C ALA A 380 5.34 22.66 6.82
N SER A 381 4.57 21.88 6.06
CA SER A 381 3.42 21.12 6.56
C SER A 381 3.82 19.99 7.52
N LEU A 382 4.96 19.32 7.28
CA LEU A 382 5.38 18.14 8.05
C LEU A 382 6.74 18.31 8.78
N GLY A 383 7.44 19.44 8.62
CA GLY A 383 8.69 19.71 9.33
C GLY A 383 9.94 19.02 8.76
N ASN A 384 11.11 19.46 9.22
CA ASN A 384 12.43 18.92 8.82
C ASN A 384 12.69 17.54 9.47
N PHE A 385 12.08 16.51 8.88
CA PHE A 385 12.14 15.13 9.35
C PHE A 385 13.34 14.38 8.77
N GLN A 386 14.27 14.00 9.63
CA GLN A 386 15.23 12.93 9.32
C GLN A 386 14.54 11.59 9.63
N PRO A 387 14.26 10.73 8.63
CA PRO A 387 13.53 9.49 8.88
C PRO A 387 14.32 8.56 9.81
N PRO A 388 13.76 8.12 10.96
CA PRO A 388 14.41 7.12 11.79
C PRO A 388 14.60 5.83 11.00
N LYS A 389 15.78 5.22 11.12
CA LYS A 389 16.21 4.04 10.32
C LYS A 389 15.08 3.00 10.26
N SER A 390 14.65 2.64 9.05
CA SER A 390 13.41 1.89 8.86
C SER A 390 13.42 0.55 9.62
N ASN A 391 12.38 0.33 10.43
CA ASN A 391 12.18 -0.93 11.16
C ASN A 391 11.72 -2.10 10.25
N PHE A 392 12.14 -2.09 8.99
CA PHE A 392 11.87 -3.15 8.01
C PHE A 392 12.54 -4.46 8.45
N LYS A 393 11.75 -5.35 9.05
CA LYS A 393 12.17 -6.71 9.39
C LYS A 393 12.13 -7.55 8.10
N PRO A 394 13.28 -7.95 7.51
CA PRO A 394 13.27 -8.66 6.24
C PRO A 394 12.60 -10.04 6.40
N ARG A 395 11.91 -10.51 5.35
CA ARG A 395 11.32 -11.85 5.35
C ARG A 395 12.41 -12.90 5.61
N LYS A 396 12.14 -13.82 6.54
CA LYS A 396 13.07 -14.91 6.86
C LYS A 396 13.02 -15.99 5.80
N LEU A 397 11.87 -16.19 5.15
CA LEU A 397 11.79 -16.93 3.90
C LEU A 397 12.27 -16.05 2.74
N SER A 398 13.03 -16.64 1.82
CA SER A 398 13.33 -16.06 0.51
C SER A 398 13.20 -17.16 -0.54
N LEU A 399 12.43 -16.92 -1.61
CA LEU A 399 12.25 -17.89 -2.69
C LEU A 399 13.53 -18.11 -3.49
N GLN A 400 14.42 -17.11 -3.51
CA GLN A 400 15.74 -17.18 -4.15
C GLN A 400 16.78 -17.99 -3.34
N ASP A 401 16.45 -18.39 -2.09
CA ASP A 401 17.30 -19.24 -1.25
C ASP A 401 16.68 -20.63 -1.10
N SER A 402 17.13 -21.57 -1.94
CA SER A 402 16.66 -22.96 -1.93
C SER A 402 16.87 -23.68 -0.59
N ARG A 403 17.81 -23.22 0.26
CA ARG A 403 18.00 -23.77 1.62
C ARG A 403 16.92 -23.25 2.56
N SER A 404 16.59 -21.96 2.47
CA SER A 404 15.48 -21.36 3.21
C SER A 404 14.13 -21.98 2.82
N VAL A 405 13.89 -22.20 1.52
CA VAL A 405 12.68 -22.85 1.00
C VAL A 405 12.58 -24.31 1.49
N ARG A 406 13.65 -25.11 1.33
CA ARG A 406 13.66 -26.52 1.78
C ARG A 406 13.36 -26.65 3.28
N LYS A 407 13.95 -25.78 4.11
CA LYS A 407 13.73 -25.76 5.55
C LYS A 407 12.33 -25.26 5.94
N TYR A 408 11.77 -24.30 5.20
CA TYR A 408 10.37 -23.87 5.36
C TYR A 408 9.41 -25.04 5.11
N LEU A 409 9.55 -25.73 3.98
CA LEU A 409 8.70 -26.86 3.61
C LEU A 409 8.79 -27.99 4.64
N GLN A 410 10.00 -28.36 5.08
CA GLN A 410 10.20 -29.38 6.12
C GLN A 410 9.47 -29.03 7.44
N LEU A 411 9.54 -27.77 7.88
CA LEU A 411 8.88 -27.31 9.09
C LEU A 411 7.35 -27.20 8.92
N ALA A 412 6.88 -26.74 7.77
CA ALA A 412 5.46 -26.64 7.44
C ALA A 412 4.81 -28.04 7.38
N HIS A 413 5.44 -29.00 6.70
CA HIS A 413 4.97 -30.39 6.64
C HIS A 413 4.92 -31.02 8.04
N LYS A 414 5.98 -30.85 8.86
CA LYS A 414 6.00 -31.34 10.25
C LYS A 414 4.88 -30.72 11.11
N GLY A 415 4.57 -29.44 10.90
CA GLY A 415 3.47 -28.76 11.57
C GLY A 415 2.08 -29.22 11.08
N TYR A 416 1.91 -29.45 9.78
CA TYR A 416 0.66 -29.95 9.20
C TYR A 416 0.35 -31.37 9.67
N ALA A 417 1.36 -32.24 9.74
CA ALA A 417 1.24 -33.57 10.32
C ALA A 417 0.89 -33.51 11.82
N LYS A 418 1.56 -32.66 12.62
CA LYS A 418 1.29 -32.52 14.06
C LYS A 418 -0.17 -32.16 14.40
N TYR A 419 -0.85 -31.40 13.54
CA TYR A 419 -2.25 -31.00 13.76
C TYR A 419 -3.26 -31.77 12.90
N SER A 420 -2.83 -32.85 12.23
CA SER A 420 -3.58 -33.69 11.29
C SER A 420 -4.37 -32.88 10.26
N ILE A 421 -3.70 -31.88 9.67
CA ILE A 421 -4.35 -30.91 8.77
C ILE A 421 -4.87 -31.57 7.49
N PRO A 422 -4.09 -32.40 6.75
CA PRO A 422 -4.58 -33.08 5.54
C PRO A 422 -5.79 -33.98 5.81
N GLU A 423 -5.76 -34.76 6.89
CA GLU A 423 -6.80 -35.72 7.25
C GLU A 423 -8.09 -35.01 7.66
N ARG A 424 -7.96 -33.93 8.43
CA ARG A 424 -9.09 -33.08 8.85
C ARG A 424 -9.69 -32.30 7.68
N LEU A 425 -8.87 -31.86 6.73
CA LEU A 425 -9.34 -31.20 5.50
C LEU A 425 -10.06 -32.21 4.59
N ASN A 426 -9.53 -33.42 4.43
CA ASN A 426 -10.20 -34.51 3.71
C ASN A 426 -11.54 -34.89 4.35
N LYS A 427 -11.58 -35.04 5.68
CA LYS A 427 -12.83 -35.30 6.44
C LYS A 427 -13.84 -34.14 6.34
N LEU A 428 -13.38 -32.90 6.13
CA LEU A 428 -14.23 -31.76 5.85
C LEU A 428 -14.78 -31.82 4.41
N ASN A 429 -13.92 -32.01 3.41
CA ASN A 429 -14.29 -32.11 1.99
C ASN A 429 -15.29 -33.24 1.72
N LYS A 430 -15.10 -34.42 2.34
CA LYS A 430 -16.09 -35.52 2.26
C LYS A 430 -17.46 -35.09 2.80
N ARG A 431 -17.50 -34.38 3.94
CA ARG A 431 -18.76 -33.89 4.53
C ARG A 431 -19.42 -32.78 3.71
N ILE A 432 -18.63 -31.98 2.99
CA ILE A 432 -19.12 -30.98 2.02
C ILE A 432 -19.76 -31.70 0.81
N ALA A 433 -19.10 -32.71 0.24
CA ALA A 433 -19.64 -33.49 -0.88
C ALA A 433 -20.95 -34.21 -0.51
N HIS A 434 -21.03 -34.83 0.67
CA HIS A 434 -22.27 -35.44 1.18
C HIS A 434 -23.43 -34.45 1.42
N LEU A 435 -23.16 -33.14 1.44
CA LEU A 435 -24.15 -32.08 1.61
C LEU A 435 -24.37 -31.29 0.31
N GLY A 436 -24.27 -31.96 -0.85
CA GLY A 436 -24.49 -31.33 -2.16
C GLY A 436 -23.51 -30.18 -2.45
N HIS A 437 -22.29 -30.28 -1.92
CA HIS A 437 -21.24 -29.25 -1.94
C HIS A 437 -21.58 -27.93 -1.19
N GLN A 438 -22.67 -27.87 -0.42
CA GLN A 438 -23.07 -26.67 0.32
C GLN A 438 -22.20 -26.40 1.56
N MET A 439 -21.70 -25.17 1.67
CA MET A 439 -20.80 -24.74 2.76
C MET A 439 -21.58 -24.15 3.94
N THR A 440 -22.30 -24.98 4.69
CA THR A 440 -23.12 -24.53 5.84
C THR A 440 -22.28 -23.77 6.91
N PRO A 441 -22.85 -22.82 7.67
CA PRO A 441 -22.10 -22.02 8.65
C PRO A 441 -21.28 -22.80 9.70
N PRO A 442 -21.68 -24.00 10.17
CA PRO A 442 -20.80 -24.84 10.99
C PRO A 442 -19.55 -25.35 10.25
N LEU A 443 -19.66 -25.64 8.95
CA LEU A 443 -18.53 -26.03 8.11
C LEU A 443 -17.60 -24.84 7.83
N VAL A 444 -18.15 -23.65 7.57
CA VAL A 444 -17.36 -22.40 7.44
C VAL A 444 -16.55 -22.13 8.72
N ARG A 445 -17.18 -22.21 9.89
CA ARG A 445 -16.48 -22.06 11.19
C ARG A 445 -15.38 -23.12 11.37
N LYS A 446 -15.62 -24.36 10.95
CA LYS A 446 -14.65 -25.46 11.03
C LYS A 446 -13.48 -25.29 10.06
N TYR A 447 -13.74 -24.85 8.83
CA TYR A 447 -12.70 -24.47 7.86
C TYR A 447 -11.86 -23.32 8.40
N ASN A 448 -12.48 -22.24 8.88
CA ASN A 448 -11.77 -21.06 9.39
C ASN A 448 -10.89 -21.38 10.61
N CYS A 449 -11.32 -22.30 11.48
CA CYS A 449 -10.49 -22.81 12.58
C CYS A 449 -9.24 -23.59 12.07
N LEU A 450 -9.42 -24.43 11.05
CA LEU A 450 -8.30 -25.11 10.36
C LEU A 450 -7.38 -24.12 9.64
N HIS A 451 -7.92 -23.16 8.90
CA HIS A 451 -7.15 -22.14 8.18
C HIS A 451 -6.30 -21.29 9.13
N ARG A 452 -6.85 -20.84 10.27
CA ARG A 452 -6.07 -20.14 11.32
C ARG A 452 -4.91 -21.02 11.80
N ARG A 453 -5.13 -22.32 12.04
CA ARG A 453 -4.05 -23.26 12.44
C ARG A 453 -2.99 -23.46 11.35
N MET A 454 -3.39 -23.55 10.08
CA MET A 454 -2.49 -23.59 8.92
C MET A 454 -1.62 -22.32 8.83
N TYR A 455 -2.23 -21.15 9.00
CA TYR A 455 -1.54 -19.86 9.04
C TYR A 455 -0.51 -19.80 10.19
N THR A 456 -0.88 -20.24 11.40
CA THR A 456 0.06 -20.33 12.55
C THR A 456 1.26 -21.23 12.24
N VAL A 457 1.04 -22.39 11.59
CA VAL A 457 2.16 -23.27 11.19
C VAL A 457 3.07 -22.59 10.16
N ARG A 458 2.50 -21.95 9.13
CA ARG A 458 3.27 -21.20 8.11
C ARG A 458 4.13 -20.09 8.74
N ARG A 459 3.56 -19.31 9.66
CA ARG A 459 4.28 -18.31 10.48
C ARG A 459 5.46 -18.91 11.24
N GLN A 460 5.23 -19.97 12.01
CA GLN A 460 6.26 -20.63 12.82
C GLN A 460 7.36 -21.31 11.98
N ALA A 461 7.04 -21.74 10.77
CA ALA A 461 8.02 -22.27 9.81
C ALA A 461 8.93 -21.15 9.28
N GLU A 462 8.37 -20.03 8.82
CA GLU A 462 9.16 -18.87 8.35
C GLU A 462 10.08 -18.32 9.44
N GLU A 463 9.56 -18.14 10.66
CA GLU A 463 10.31 -17.59 11.81
C GLU A 463 11.59 -18.38 12.12
N LYS A 464 11.63 -19.66 11.72
CA LYS A 464 12.72 -20.60 11.96
C LYS A 464 13.59 -20.89 10.71
N CYS A 465 13.27 -20.32 9.54
CA CYS A 465 14.06 -20.48 8.31
C CYS A 465 15.54 -20.12 8.50
N ARG A 466 15.83 -18.83 8.75
CA ARG A 466 17.19 -18.31 8.95
C ARG A 466 17.26 -17.29 10.08
N ALA A 467 18.42 -17.19 10.71
CA ALA A 467 18.78 -15.99 11.45
C ALA A 467 19.03 -14.87 10.44
N LEU A 468 18.63 -13.64 10.79
CA LEU A 468 18.99 -12.43 10.07
C LEU A 468 19.84 -11.59 11.01
N ALA A 469 21.02 -11.19 10.55
CA ALA A 469 21.91 -10.30 11.27
C ALA A 469 21.98 -8.96 10.50
N PRO A 470 20.97 -8.07 10.65
CA PRO A 470 21.07 -6.72 10.13
C PRO A 470 22.20 -6.00 10.88
N GLY A 471 23.24 -5.58 10.15
CA GLY A 471 24.29 -4.73 10.72
C GLY A 471 23.73 -3.36 11.12
N LYS A 472 24.39 -2.67 12.06
CA LYS A 472 24.01 -1.30 12.49
C LYS A 472 24.16 -0.23 11.37
N VAL A 473 24.77 -0.61 10.25
CA VAL A 473 25.12 0.22 9.09
C VAL A 473 24.43 -0.36 7.84
N PRO A 474 23.78 0.47 7.00
CA PRO A 474 23.23 0.03 5.72
C PRO A 474 24.29 -0.62 4.81
N TRP A 475 23.88 -1.61 4.02
CA TRP A 475 24.78 -2.25 3.06
C TRP A 475 24.93 -1.40 1.79
N SER A 476 26.16 -1.11 1.40
CA SER A 476 26.51 -0.42 0.16
C SER A 476 27.56 -1.23 -0.61
N PRO A 477 27.43 -1.44 -1.93
CA PRO A 477 28.43 -2.16 -2.74
C PRO A 477 29.82 -1.53 -2.63
N LYS A 478 29.89 -0.19 -2.67
CA LYS A 478 31.13 0.59 -2.58
C LYS A 478 31.80 0.37 -1.22
N MET A 479 31.06 0.51 -0.12
CA MET A 479 31.57 0.26 1.25
C MET A 479 32.00 -1.19 1.45
N GLN A 480 31.22 -2.14 0.92
CA GLN A 480 31.54 -3.56 1.02
C GLN A 480 32.89 -3.88 0.37
N GLY A 481 33.19 -3.30 -0.80
CA GLY A 481 34.48 -3.45 -1.48
C GLY A 481 35.67 -2.89 -0.68
N PHE A 482 35.51 -1.78 0.04
CA PHE A 482 36.52 -1.30 1.00
C PHE A 482 36.67 -2.27 2.18
N TRP A 483 35.57 -2.70 2.80
CA TRP A 483 35.60 -3.60 3.95
C TRP A 483 36.22 -4.98 3.62
N ASP A 484 36.01 -5.51 2.41
CA ASP A 484 36.68 -6.74 1.96
C ASP A 484 38.19 -6.54 1.76
N ARG A 485 38.64 -5.39 1.20
CA ARG A 485 40.06 -5.05 1.04
C ARG A 485 40.76 -4.84 2.37
N MET A 486 40.19 -4.01 3.26
CA MET A 486 40.66 -3.85 4.64
C MET A 486 40.70 -5.20 5.39
N SER A 487 39.73 -6.09 5.14
CA SER A 487 39.70 -7.43 5.74
C SER A 487 40.78 -8.35 5.19
N LEU A 488 41.15 -8.21 3.91
CA LEU A 488 42.26 -8.95 3.29
C LEU A 488 43.60 -8.51 3.88
N TRP A 489 43.88 -7.19 3.88
CA TRP A 489 45.12 -6.64 4.42
C TRP A 489 45.29 -6.98 5.91
N LYS A 490 44.25 -6.82 6.74
CA LYS A 490 44.26 -7.23 8.16
C LYS A 490 44.47 -8.74 8.35
N LEU A 491 44.03 -9.61 7.44
CA LEU A 491 44.29 -11.05 7.55
C LEU A 491 45.72 -11.42 7.15
N LEU A 492 46.25 -10.80 6.10
CA LEU A 492 47.62 -11.04 5.63
C LEU A 492 48.65 -10.52 6.64
N LEU A 493 48.43 -9.32 7.18
CA LEU A 493 49.26 -8.74 8.23
C LEU A 493 49.28 -9.62 9.49
N LYS A 494 48.13 -10.15 9.93
CA LYS A 494 48.10 -11.13 11.03
C LYS A 494 48.87 -12.42 10.69
N GLY A 495 48.81 -12.89 9.44
CA GLY A 495 49.57 -14.04 8.98
C GLY A 495 51.09 -13.83 8.97
N LYS A 496 51.56 -12.61 8.65
CA LYS A 496 52.98 -12.22 8.75
C LYS A 496 53.41 -12.14 10.23
N LYS A 497 52.60 -11.49 11.08
CA LYS A 497 52.75 -11.40 12.54
C LYS A 497 52.41 -12.72 13.27
N GLY A 498 52.82 -13.87 12.72
CA GLY A 498 52.76 -15.21 13.32
C GLY A 498 51.37 -15.82 13.62
N CYS A 499 50.28 -15.08 13.43
CA CYS A 499 48.96 -15.53 13.87
C CYS A 499 48.36 -16.56 12.88
N ARG A 500 47.77 -17.65 13.42
CA ARG A 500 47.04 -18.64 12.61
C ARG A 500 45.85 -17.98 11.88
N VAL A 501 45.88 -17.97 10.54
CA VAL A 501 44.83 -17.39 9.68
C VAL A 501 44.28 -18.40 8.68
N SER A 502 42.98 -18.31 8.38
CA SER A 502 42.31 -19.24 7.47
C SER A 502 42.68 -18.98 6.01
N SER A 503 43.53 -19.84 5.44
CA SER A 503 43.93 -19.80 4.02
C SER A 503 42.74 -19.82 3.04
N ARG A 504 41.65 -20.53 3.39
CA ARG A 504 40.38 -20.53 2.64
C ARG A 504 39.69 -19.16 2.67
N LYS A 505 39.77 -18.41 3.78
CA LYS A 505 39.27 -17.03 3.87
C LYS A 505 40.13 -16.06 3.06
N VAL A 506 41.47 -16.20 3.11
CA VAL A 506 42.42 -15.39 2.32
C VAL A 506 42.12 -15.51 0.82
N ARG A 507 42.15 -16.73 0.25
CA ARG A 507 41.89 -16.95 -1.19
C ARG A 507 40.53 -16.41 -1.64
N ARG A 508 39.49 -16.56 -0.81
CA ARG A 508 38.15 -16.02 -1.12
C ARG A 508 38.12 -14.50 -1.15
N LEU A 509 38.83 -13.84 -0.22
CA LEU A 509 38.94 -12.38 -0.22
C LEU A 509 39.74 -11.88 -1.44
N MET A 510 40.91 -12.46 -1.73
CA MET A 510 41.72 -12.12 -2.91
C MET A 510 40.92 -12.17 -4.22
N LYS A 511 40.10 -13.22 -4.43
CA LYS A 511 39.22 -13.31 -5.61
C LYS A 511 38.10 -12.27 -5.58
N LYS A 512 37.55 -11.95 -4.41
CA LYS A 512 36.46 -10.95 -4.27
C LYS A 512 36.94 -9.50 -4.44
N THR A 513 38.21 -9.22 -4.12
CA THR A 513 38.82 -7.89 -4.22
C THR A 513 39.67 -7.70 -5.47
N ALA A 514 39.74 -8.69 -6.37
CA ALA A 514 40.62 -8.71 -7.55
C ALA A 514 42.11 -8.48 -7.26
N LEU A 515 42.62 -8.97 -6.11
CA LEU A 515 44.02 -8.78 -5.67
C LEU A 515 44.76 -10.14 -5.57
N PRO A 516 45.14 -10.77 -6.70
CA PRO A 516 45.71 -12.12 -6.73
C PRO A 516 47.14 -12.22 -6.16
N GLN A 517 47.89 -11.11 -6.09
CA GLN A 517 49.27 -11.10 -5.55
C GLN A 517 49.39 -10.42 -4.17
N ALA A 518 48.27 -10.11 -3.51
CA ALA A 518 48.23 -9.44 -2.20
C ALA A 518 49.14 -10.08 -1.13
N TRP A 519 49.29 -11.40 -1.17
CA TRP A 519 50.08 -12.21 -0.24
C TRP A 519 51.61 -12.06 -0.37
N ARG A 520 52.10 -11.52 -1.50
CA ARG A 520 53.54 -11.33 -1.77
C ARG A 520 54.13 -10.09 -1.10
N LYS A 521 53.29 -9.13 -0.72
CA LYS A 521 53.70 -7.87 -0.07
C LYS A 521 54.50 -8.10 1.22
N SER A 522 55.41 -7.17 1.52
CA SER A 522 56.13 -7.11 2.80
C SER A 522 55.20 -6.76 3.96
N GLU A 523 55.72 -6.68 5.18
CA GLU A 523 54.91 -6.26 6.32
C GLU A 523 54.53 -4.77 6.24
N GLY A 524 55.50 -3.89 5.96
CA GLY A 524 55.26 -2.45 5.76
C GLY A 524 54.28 -2.18 4.61
N ASP A 525 54.46 -2.84 3.46
CA ASP A 525 53.51 -2.79 2.33
C ASP A 525 52.05 -3.04 2.73
N LEU A 526 51.82 -3.97 3.65
CA LEU A 526 50.48 -4.37 4.11
C LEU A 526 49.90 -3.36 5.11
N GLU A 527 50.75 -2.71 5.90
CA GLU A 527 50.34 -1.62 6.79
C GLU A 527 50.05 -0.33 6.02
N ASP A 528 50.86 0.01 5.01
CA ASP A 528 50.61 1.16 4.13
C ASP A 528 49.39 0.96 3.23
N CYS A 529 49.20 -0.22 2.62
CA CYS A 529 47.94 -0.51 1.91
C CYS A 529 46.73 -0.45 2.86
N LEU A 530 46.88 -0.85 4.13
CA LEU A 530 45.81 -0.70 5.12
C LEU A 530 45.60 0.76 5.57
N LYS A 531 46.65 1.60 5.56
CA LYS A 531 46.60 3.04 5.86
C LYS A 531 45.94 3.82 4.72
N GLN A 532 46.26 3.50 3.47
CA GLN A 532 45.60 4.06 2.27
C GLN A 532 44.11 3.69 2.22
N GLU A 533 43.75 2.41 2.44
CA GLU A 533 42.34 1.97 2.48
C GLU A 533 41.57 2.51 3.69
N ARG A 534 42.26 3.00 4.73
CA ARG A 534 41.67 3.77 5.85
C ARG A 534 41.48 5.25 5.48
N ALA A 535 42.44 5.86 4.79
CA ALA A 535 42.32 7.24 4.32
C ALA A 535 41.19 7.41 3.29
N LEU A 536 40.92 6.38 2.49
CA LEU A 536 39.74 6.31 1.61
C LEU A 536 38.40 6.06 2.34
N TYR A 537 38.40 6.03 3.68
CA TYR A 537 37.26 5.70 4.53
C TYR A 537 36.98 6.74 5.65
N GLY A 538 37.88 7.70 5.87
CA GLY A 538 37.73 8.79 6.85
C GLY A 538 38.07 10.17 6.27
N PRO A 539 37.95 11.29 7.01
CA PRO A 539 37.82 11.39 8.48
C PRO A 539 36.71 10.54 9.11
#